data_AF-A0A3N5JNG2-F1
#
_entry.id   AF-A0A3N5JNG2-F1
#
_cell.length_a   1.000
_cell.length_b   1.000
_cell.length_c   1.000
_cell.angle_alpha   90.00
_cell.angle_beta   90.00
_cell.angle_gamma   90.00
#
_symmetry.space_group_name_H-M   'P 1'
#
loop_
_entity.id
_entity.type
_entity.pdbx_description
1 polymer ?
#
loop_
_entity_poly.entity_id
_entity_poly.type
_entity_poly.pdbx_seq_one_letter_code
_entity_poly.pdbx_strand_id
1 'polypeptide(L)'
;MASLDKPVASLVEASWMDVFLKSWIAPGTAGKWGVAEMPAFKAGETRAANDGGSAFVIPAQTKNAEAAKAFVEFAMLNNEKYQLGSLALSGFMPSLKSTYDDPLFLGGDSYFAGQQVRQTYADVNGKIPSATVYGPDYRMMNSSVATAIQKFATGSISAADALKGAADEIKANLQ
;
A
#
# COMPACT_ATOMS: atom_id res chain seq x y z
N MET A 1 -12.65 8.18 9.40
CA MET A 1 -11.82 7.14 10.06
C MET A 1 -11.03 7.67 11.26
N ALA A 2 -10.88 9.00 11.43
CA ALA A 2 -10.48 9.58 12.72
C ALA A 2 -11.61 10.51 13.20
N SER A 3 -12.55 9.97 13.99
CA SER A 3 -13.44 10.82 14.80
C SER A 3 -12.73 11.07 16.12
N LEU A 4 -12.63 12.33 16.54
CA LEU A 4 -12.07 12.67 17.85
C LEU A 4 -12.94 12.10 19.00
N ASP A 5 -14.21 11.82 18.73
CA ASP A 5 -15.15 11.25 19.70
C ASP A 5 -14.93 9.75 19.94
N LYS A 6 -14.30 9.06 18.96
CA LYS A 6 -13.94 7.63 19.03
C LYS A 6 -12.56 7.41 18.39
N PRO A 7 -11.47 7.59 19.15
CA PRO A 7 -10.12 7.53 18.60
C PRO A 7 -9.79 6.11 18.10
N VAL A 8 -9.11 6.03 16.96
CA VAL A 8 -8.51 4.79 16.43
C VAL A 8 -7.05 4.75 16.87
N ALA A 9 -6.68 3.72 17.64
CA ALA A 9 -5.33 3.61 18.23
C ALA A 9 -4.27 3.07 17.27
N SER A 10 -4.68 2.32 16.24
CA SER A 10 -3.77 1.67 15.28
C SER A 10 -4.45 1.44 13.95
N LEU A 11 -3.67 1.41 12.86
CA LEU A 11 -4.11 1.04 11.52
C LEU A 11 -3.11 0.05 10.93
N VAL A 12 -3.60 -1.06 10.38
CA VAL A 12 -2.79 -1.96 9.54
C VAL A 12 -2.97 -1.48 8.11
N GLU A 13 -1.97 -0.79 7.59
CA GLU A 13 -2.04 -0.17 6.28
C GLU A 13 -0.67 -0.05 5.62
N ALA A 14 -0.64 0.13 4.30
CA ALA A 14 0.58 0.34 3.54
C ALA A 14 1.25 1.70 3.83
N SER A 15 2.54 1.80 3.50
CA SER A 15 3.41 2.91 3.88
C SER A 15 2.94 4.28 3.36
N TRP A 16 2.15 4.33 2.29
CA TRP A 16 1.61 5.59 1.76
C TRP A 16 0.61 6.26 2.71
N MET A 17 0.04 5.53 3.67
CA MET A 17 -0.85 6.08 4.70
C MET A 17 -0.14 7.06 5.62
N ASP A 18 1.18 6.93 5.77
CA ASP A 18 2.01 7.88 6.51
C ASP A 18 1.72 9.33 6.08
N VAL A 19 1.76 9.59 4.77
CA VAL A 19 1.56 10.93 4.21
C VAL A 19 0.19 11.49 4.60
N PHE A 20 -0.85 10.66 4.58
CA PHE A 20 -2.22 11.08 4.92
C PHE A 20 -2.43 11.24 6.44
N LEU A 21 -1.77 10.39 7.22
CA LEU A 21 -1.77 10.43 8.68
C LEU A 21 -1.20 11.76 9.18
N LYS A 22 -0.06 12.16 8.63
CA LYS A 22 0.61 13.45 8.88
C LYS A 22 -0.21 14.65 8.42
N SER A 23 -0.94 14.53 7.30
CA SER A 23 -1.62 15.67 6.70
C SER A 23 -3.00 15.94 7.33
N TRP A 24 -3.98 15.09 7.07
CA TRP A 24 -5.39 15.42 7.30
C TRP A 24 -6.15 14.36 8.09
N ILE A 25 -5.59 13.16 8.28
CA ILE A 25 -6.23 12.11 9.08
C ILE A 25 -6.04 12.36 10.57
N ALA A 26 -4.80 12.60 11.02
CA ALA A 26 -4.52 12.79 12.44
C ALA A 26 -3.59 13.99 12.70
N PRO A 27 -3.93 15.20 12.20
CA PRO A 27 -3.15 16.40 12.49
C PRO A 27 -3.11 16.65 14.01
N GLY A 28 -1.99 17.15 14.53
CA GLY A 28 -1.82 17.45 15.95
C GLY A 28 -1.51 16.25 16.85
N THR A 29 -1.26 15.06 16.29
CA THR A 29 -0.88 13.86 17.04
C THR A 29 0.58 13.43 16.84
N ALA A 30 1.41 14.33 16.29
CA ALA A 30 2.83 14.10 16.11
C ALA A 30 3.52 13.66 17.42
N GLY A 31 4.42 12.69 17.31
CA GLY A 31 5.13 12.09 18.45
C GLY A 31 4.32 11.02 19.19
N LYS A 32 3.06 10.78 18.84
CA LYS A 32 2.21 9.73 19.45
C LYS A 32 2.12 8.45 18.61
N TRP A 33 2.57 8.51 17.37
CA TRP A 33 2.51 7.39 16.44
C TRP A 33 3.87 6.70 16.31
N GLY A 34 3.83 5.45 15.90
CA GLY A 34 4.97 4.67 15.49
C GLY A 34 4.54 3.64 14.45
N VAL A 35 5.52 3.04 13.80
CA VAL A 35 5.35 2.01 12.77
C VAL A 35 5.92 0.70 13.27
N ALA A 36 5.21 -0.39 13.03
CA ALA A 36 5.68 -1.74 13.26
C ALA A 36 5.30 -2.63 12.08
N GLU A 37 6.01 -3.76 11.91
CA GLU A 37 5.59 -4.78 10.95
C GLU A 37 4.18 -5.31 11.33
N MET A 38 3.36 -5.64 10.31
CA MET A 38 2.01 -6.18 10.55
C MET A 38 2.07 -7.47 11.39
N PRO A 39 1.00 -7.83 12.12
CA PRO A 39 0.97 -9.08 12.86
C PRO A 39 1.09 -10.28 11.91
N ALA A 40 1.78 -11.32 12.36
CA ALA A 40 1.73 -12.62 11.69
C ALA A 40 0.44 -13.35 12.12
N PHE A 41 -0.19 -14.08 11.20
CA PHE A 41 -1.35 -14.91 11.53
C PHE A 41 -0.97 -16.13 12.39
N LYS A 42 0.21 -16.71 12.13
CA LYS A 42 0.84 -17.71 13.00
C LYS A 42 2.29 -17.33 13.31
N ALA A 43 2.80 -17.86 14.42
CA ALA A 43 4.19 -17.65 14.80
C ALA A 43 5.15 -18.09 13.68
N GLY A 44 6.06 -17.20 13.28
CA GLY A 44 7.04 -17.44 12.23
C GLY A 44 6.55 -17.22 10.79
N GLU A 45 5.26 -16.90 10.57
CA GLU A 45 4.76 -16.55 9.24
C GLU A 45 5.15 -15.11 8.84
N THR A 46 5.00 -14.80 7.55
CA THR A 46 5.31 -13.47 7.01
C THR A 46 4.55 -12.36 7.71
N ARG A 47 5.24 -11.23 7.89
CA ARG A 47 4.72 -9.98 8.46
C ARG A 47 4.80 -8.86 7.44
N ALA A 48 4.57 -9.22 6.18
CA ALA A 48 4.66 -8.34 5.03
C ALA A 48 3.55 -8.66 4.04
N ALA A 49 2.90 -7.62 3.54
CA ALA A 49 1.90 -7.66 2.48
C ALA A 49 2.01 -6.39 1.64
N ASN A 50 1.33 -6.36 0.51
CA ASN A 50 1.20 -5.17 -0.32
C ASN A 50 -0.26 -4.70 -0.32
N ASP A 51 -0.47 -3.39 -0.19
CA ASP A 51 -1.72 -2.75 -0.53
C ASP A 51 -1.48 -1.52 -1.41
N GLY A 52 -2.15 -1.49 -2.56
CA GLY A 52 -2.04 -0.43 -3.55
C GLY A 52 -0.67 -0.34 -4.22
N GLY A 53 -0.23 0.91 -4.42
CA GLY A 53 0.80 1.26 -5.39
C GLY A 53 0.17 1.72 -6.71
N SER A 54 0.79 2.71 -7.33
CA SER A 54 0.32 3.29 -8.59
C SER A 54 1.30 2.99 -9.71
N ALA A 55 0.77 2.83 -10.92
CA ALA A 55 1.55 2.62 -12.13
C ALA A 55 1.18 3.68 -13.18
N PHE A 56 2.16 4.05 -14.00
CA PHE A 56 1.90 4.78 -15.23
C PHE A 56 1.44 3.79 -16.31
N VAL A 57 0.35 4.14 -16.99
CA VAL A 57 -0.15 3.38 -18.14
C VAL A 57 -0.17 4.29 -19.34
N ILE A 58 0.35 3.81 -20.47
CA ILE A 58 0.32 4.53 -21.75
C ILE A 58 -0.90 4.01 -22.54
N PRO A 59 -1.94 4.83 -22.76
CA PRO A 59 -3.10 4.40 -23.52
C PRO A 59 -2.72 4.07 -24.97
N ALA A 60 -3.21 2.95 -25.49
CA ALA A 60 -2.91 2.51 -26.85
C ALA A 60 -3.35 3.50 -27.94
N GLN A 61 -4.30 4.39 -27.63
CA GLN A 61 -4.82 5.40 -28.55
C GLN A 61 -3.92 6.66 -28.64
N THR A 62 -2.83 6.74 -27.86
CA THR A 62 -1.94 7.89 -27.88
C THR A 62 -1.30 8.09 -29.26
N LYS A 63 -1.18 9.34 -29.69
CA LYS A 63 -0.42 9.71 -30.90
C LYS A 63 1.07 9.91 -30.62
N ASN A 64 1.48 9.88 -29.34
CA ASN A 64 2.83 10.22 -28.88
C ASN A 64 3.44 9.09 -28.02
N ALA A 65 3.36 7.84 -28.49
CA ALA A 65 3.77 6.66 -27.71
C ALA A 65 5.24 6.72 -27.26
N GLU A 66 6.16 7.06 -28.16
CA GLU A 66 7.60 7.12 -27.85
C GLU A 66 7.93 8.21 -26.82
N ALA A 67 7.31 9.39 -26.94
CA ALA A 67 7.51 10.47 -25.97
C ALA A 67 6.94 10.11 -24.59
N ALA A 68 5.77 9.47 -24.54
CA ALA A 68 5.19 8.99 -23.29
C ALA A 68 6.07 7.91 -22.64
N LYS A 69 6.61 6.99 -23.43
CA LYS A 69 7.54 5.96 -22.97
C LYS A 69 8.81 6.57 -22.39
N ALA A 70 9.45 7.48 -23.13
CA ALA A 70 10.65 8.18 -22.68
C ALA A 70 10.42 8.94 -21.36
N PHE A 71 9.25 9.57 -21.19
CA PHE A 71 8.88 10.23 -19.95
C PHE A 71 8.75 9.24 -18.77
N VAL A 72 8.05 8.11 -18.97
CA VAL A 72 7.90 7.10 -17.92
C VAL A 72 9.24 6.48 -17.53
N GLU A 73 10.10 6.17 -18.51
CA GLU A 73 11.45 5.66 -18.26
C GLU A 73 12.29 6.65 -17.44
N PHE A 74 12.25 7.94 -17.82
CA PHE A 74 12.94 9.00 -17.09
C PHE A 74 12.42 9.15 -15.66
N ALA A 75 11.10 9.15 -15.47
CA ALA A 75 10.47 9.40 -14.17
C ALA A 75 10.58 8.20 -13.21
N MET A 76 10.54 6.96 -13.73
CA MET A 76 10.33 5.76 -12.89
C MET A 76 11.48 4.75 -12.90
N LEU A 77 12.32 4.70 -13.95
CA LEU A 77 13.26 3.59 -14.13
C LEU A 77 14.73 3.99 -14.04
N ASN A 78 15.10 5.14 -14.60
CA ASN A 78 16.52 5.46 -14.85
C ASN A 78 17.08 6.59 -13.99
N ASN A 79 16.31 7.09 -13.01
CA ASN A 79 16.69 8.30 -12.27
C ASN A 79 16.41 8.19 -10.77
N GLU A 80 17.37 7.63 -10.04
CA GLU A 80 17.35 7.54 -8.57
C GLU A 80 17.23 8.92 -7.93
N LYS A 81 17.93 9.93 -8.45
CA LYS A 81 17.86 11.31 -7.93
C LYS A 81 16.44 11.86 -8.01
N TYR A 82 15.72 11.58 -9.08
CA TYR A 82 14.31 11.99 -9.22
C TYR A 82 13.42 11.26 -8.21
N GLN A 83 13.60 9.94 -8.04
CA GLN A 83 12.85 9.14 -7.07
C GLN A 83 13.11 9.58 -5.63
N LEU A 84 14.37 9.81 -5.25
CA LEU A 84 14.77 10.32 -3.94
C LEU A 84 14.27 11.75 -3.71
N GLY A 85 14.30 12.60 -4.75
CA GLY A 85 13.69 13.93 -4.71
C GLY A 85 12.17 13.87 -4.48
N SER A 86 11.49 12.95 -5.15
CA SER A 86 10.06 12.69 -4.94
C SER A 86 9.78 12.21 -3.53
N LEU A 87 10.58 11.28 -2.98
CA LEU A 87 10.48 10.84 -1.59
C LEU A 87 10.66 12.02 -0.62
N ALA A 88 11.67 12.87 -0.83
CA ALA A 88 11.92 14.02 0.02
C ALA A 88 10.77 15.05 0.01
N LEU A 89 10.10 15.22 -1.13
CA LEU A 89 9.00 16.17 -1.30
C LEU A 89 7.64 15.62 -0.84
N SER A 90 7.36 14.36 -1.15
CA SER A 90 6.02 13.77 -0.99
C SER A 90 5.90 12.80 0.18
N GLY A 91 7.02 12.21 0.62
CA GLY A 91 7.04 11.14 1.61
C GLY A 91 6.71 9.75 1.07
N PHE A 92 6.36 9.61 -0.22
CA PHE A 92 6.06 8.31 -0.81
C PHE A 92 7.33 7.50 -1.12
N MET A 93 7.29 6.21 -0.80
CA MET A 93 8.38 5.27 -1.05
C MET A 93 8.66 5.13 -2.55
N PRO A 94 9.94 5.21 -2.98
CA PRO A 94 10.34 4.92 -4.35
C PRO A 94 10.01 3.50 -4.80
N SER A 95 9.75 3.34 -6.10
CA SER A 95 9.63 2.01 -6.72
C SER A 95 10.99 1.36 -7.03
N LEU A 96 12.05 2.18 -7.19
CA LEU A 96 13.41 1.70 -7.43
C LEU A 96 14.06 1.24 -6.13
N LYS A 97 14.24 -0.08 -5.96
CA LYS A 97 14.86 -0.68 -4.77
C LYS A 97 16.29 -0.22 -4.53
N SER A 98 17.03 0.14 -5.58
CA SER A 98 18.40 0.65 -5.46
C SER A 98 18.49 1.97 -4.69
N THR A 99 17.38 2.68 -4.53
CA THR A 99 17.31 3.91 -3.72
C THR A 99 17.28 3.66 -2.21
N TYR A 100 17.01 2.42 -1.76
CA TYR A 100 16.70 2.16 -0.35
C TYR A 100 17.91 2.23 0.58
N ASP A 101 19.13 2.19 0.04
CA ASP A 101 20.37 2.38 0.79
C ASP A 101 20.75 3.86 0.97
N ASP A 102 19.95 4.79 0.43
CA ASP A 102 20.21 6.23 0.54
C ASP A 102 20.04 6.73 1.99
N PRO A 103 20.89 7.66 2.48
CA PRO A 103 20.77 8.22 3.83
C PRO A 103 19.40 8.81 4.18
N LEU A 104 18.58 9.19 3.22
CA LEU A 104 17.19 9.62 3.44
C LEU A 104 16.32 8.58 4.16
N PHE A 105 16.68 7.29 4.09
CA PHE A 105 15.97 6.21 4.77
C PHE A 105 16.33 6.07 6.26
N LEU A 106 17.51 6.55 6.64
CA LEU A 106 18.01 6.56 8.02
C LEU A 106 17.54 7.77 8.83
N GLY A 107 16.85 8.72 8.18
CA GLY A 107 16.29 9.91 8.83
C GLY A 107 15.16 9.55 9.80
N GLY A 108 15.26 10.05 11.03
CA GLY A 108 14.17 9.97 12.00
C GLY A 108 13.01 10.87 11.62
N ASP A 109 11.79 10.41 11.84
CA ASP A 109 10.57 11.15 11.53
C ASP A 109 9.90 11.68 12.81
N SER A 110 9.80 13.00 12.95
CA SER A 110 9.24 13.62 14.17
C SER A 110 7.77 13.30 14.39
N TYR A 111 7.00 13.02 13.33
CA TYR A 111 5.61 12.60 13.49
C TYR A 111 5.54 11.23 14.18
N PHE A 112 6.50 10.35 13.87
CA PHE A 112 6.65 9.03 14.49
C PHE A 112 7.67 9.00 15.63
N ALA A 113 7.70 10.05 16.45
CA ALA A 113 8.55 10.13 17.64
C ALA A 113 10.06 9.92 17.36
N GLY A 114 10.54 10.32 16.19
CA GLY A 114 11.94 10.18 15.77
C GLY A 114 12.31 8.82 15.18
N GLN A 115 11.33 7.92 14.98
CA GLN A 115 11.58 6.60 14.39
C GLN A 115 12.07 6.71 12.94
N GLN A 116 13.00 5.83 12.55
CA GLN A 116 13.46 5.65 11.16
C GLN A 116 12.45 4.82 10.35
N VAL A 117 11.25 5.37 10.14
CA VAL A 117 10.12 4.62 9.54
C VAL A 117 10.40 4.15 8.12
N ARG A 118 11.18 4.92 7.34
CA ARG A 118 11.53 4.59 5.96
C ARG A 118 12.39 3.34 5.88
N GLN A 119 13.35 3.17 6.79
CA GLN A 119 14.14 1.93 6.89
C GLN A 119 13.23 0.72 7.16
N THR A 120 12.28 0.83 8.10
CA THR A 120 11.32 -0.24 8.37
C THR A 120 10.54 -0.63 7.10
N TYR A 121 10.10 0.35 6.31
CA TYR A 121 9.39 0.07 5.05
C TYR A 121 10.28 -0.61 4.00
N ALA A 122 11.54 -0.16 3.86
CA ALA A 122 12.50 -0.77 2.97
C ALA A 122 12.77 -2.25 3.33
N ASP A 123 12.92 -2.55 4.62
CA ASP A 123 13.16 -3.89 5.14
C ASP A 123 11.96 -4.83 4.90
N VAL A 124 10.73 -4.32 5.05
CA VAL A 124 9.50 -5.10 4.82
C VAL A 124 9.29 -5.38 3.33
N ASN A 125 9.67 -4.46 2.44
CA ASN A 125 9.45 -4.62 0.99
C ASN A 125 10.14 -5.87 0.42
N GLY A 126 11.29 -6.26 0.96
CA GLY A 126 11.99 -7.50 0.57
C GLY A 126 11.32 -8.80 1.03
N LYS A 127 10.34 -8.71 1.95
CA LYS A 127 9.67 -9.86 2.59
C LYS A 127 8.25 -10.11 2.04
N ILE A 128 7.75 -9.24 1.17
CA ILE A 128 6.40 -9.34 0.62
C ILE A 128 6.30 -10.59 -0.29
N PRO A 129 5.36 -11.52 -0.01
CA PRO A 129 5.14 -12.67 -0.88
C PRO A 129 4.62 -12.26 -2.26
N SER A 130 5.00 -13.01 -3.30
CA SER A 130 4.44 -12.82 -4.63
C SER A 130 2.93 -13.08 -4.63
N ALA A 131 2.17 -12.13 -5.19
CA ALA A 131 0.73 -12.28 -5.40
C ALA A 131 0.43 -12.68 -6.84
N THR A 132 -0.37 -13.73 -7.04
CA THR A 132 -0.76 -14.22 -8.38
C THR A 132 -2.20 -13.86 -8.74
N VAL A 133 -2.81 -12.92 -8.02
CA VAL A 133 -4.25 -12.59 -8.14
C VAL A 133 -4.56 -11.49 -9.15
N TYR A 134 -3.54 -10.79 -9.65
CA TYR A 134 -3.72 -9.67 -10.58
C TYR A 134 -3.70 -10.17 -12.03
N GLY A 135 -4.89 -10.43 -12.57
CA GLY A 135 -5.12 -10.83 -13.96
C GLY A 135 -6.37 -10.18 -14.57
N PRO A 136 -6.80 -10.61 -15.77
CA PRO A 136 -7.98 -10.06 -16.46
C PRO A 136 -9.25 -10.04 -15.59
N ASP A 137 -9.40 -11.05 -14.72
CA ASP A 137 -10.59 -11.23 -13.89
C ASP A 137 -10.50 -10.54 -12.52
N TYR A 138 -9.35 -9.92 -12.19
CA TYR A 138 -9.11 -9.32 -10.88
C TYR A 138 -10.21 -8.33 -10.47
N ARG A 139 -10.69 -7.51 -11.40
CA ARG A 139 -11.75 -6.54 -11.11
C ARG A 139 -13.04 -7.21 -10.65
N MET A 140 -13.44 -8.30 -11.30
CA MET A 140 -14.61 -9.07 -10.91
C MET A 140 -14.38 -9.71 -9.55
N MET A 141 -13.25 -10.40 -9.38
CA MET A 141 -12.89 -11.07 -8.13
C MET A 141 -12.86 -10.11 -6.93
N ASN A 142 -12.22 -8.96 -7.09
CA ASN A 142 -12.14 -7.93 -6.06
C ASN A 142 -13.51 -7.36 -5.69
N SER A 143 -14.42 -7.23 -6.67
CA SER A 143 -15.79 -6.75 -6.42
C SER A 143 -16.61 -7.76 -5.60
N SER A 144 -16.51 -9.06 -5.91
CA SER A 144 -17.18 -10.12 -5.15
C SER A 144 -16.65 -10.18 -3.70
N VAL A 145 -15.33 -10.06 -3.52
CA VAL A 145 -14.70 -10.01 -2.18
C VAL A 145 -15.11 -8.75 -1.41
N ALA A 146 -15.11 -7.57 -2.03
CA ALA A 146 -15.53 -6.32 -1.39
C ALA A 146 -16.99 -6.39 -0.89
N THR A 147 -17.88 -6.97 -1.70
CA THR A 147 -19.28 -7.19 -1.32
C THR A 147 -19.40 -8.13 -0.12
N ALA A 148 -18.62 -9.21 -0.09
CA ALA A 148 -18.58 -10.14 1.03
C ALA A 148 -18.08 -9.48 2.32
N ILE A 149 -17.00 -8.71 2.24
CA ILE A 149 -16.47 -7.94 3.39
C ILE A 149 -17.53 -6.98 3.93
N GLN A 150 -18.26 -6.29 3.06
CA GLN A 150 -19.32 -5.37 3.49
C GLN A 150 -20.43 -6.10 4.25
N LYS A 151 -20.92 -7.24 3.75
CA LYS A 151 -21.96 -8.05 4.42
C LYS A 151 -21.53 -8.54 5.80
N PHE A 152 -20.26 -8.91 5.94
CA PHE A 152 -19.68 -9.25 7.24
C PHE A 152 -19.61 -8.03 8.16
N ALA A 153 -19.09 -6.90 7.66
CA ALA A 153 -18.93 -5.67 8.44
C ALA A 153 -20.27 -5.11 8.96
N THR A 154 -21.37 -5.33 8.24
CA THR A 154 -22.73 -4.94 8.67
C THR A 154 -23.39 -5.98 9.57
N GLY A 155 -22.71 -7.07 9.91
CA GLY A 155 -23.23 -8.15 10.76
C GLY A 155 -24.30 -9.02 10.09
N SER A 156 -24.43 -8.96 8.76
CA SER A 156 -25.48 -9.67 8.03
C SER A 156 -25.20 -11.17 7.89
N ILE A 157 -23.93 -11.56 7.82
CA ILE A 157 -23.48 -12.96 7.70
C ILE A 157 -22.15 -13.17 8.43
N SER A 158 -21.78 -14.42 8.70
CA SER A 158 -20.48 -14.76 9.28
C SER A 158 -19.34 -14.50 8.28
N ALA A 159 -18.12 -14.28 8.79
CA ALA A 159 -16.93 -14.13 7.92
C ALA A 159 -16.69 -15.37 7.04
N ALA A 160 -16.94 -16.57 7.57
CA ALA A 160 -16.78 -17.81 6.84
C ALA A 160 -17.76 -17.91 5.67
N ASP A 161 -19.04 -17.58 5.92
CA ASP A 161 -20.07 -17.61 4.88
C ASP A 161 -19.86 -16.51 3.83
N ALA A 162 -19.41 -15.33 4.25
CA ALA A 162 -19.07 -14.24 3.34
C ALA A 162 -17.98 -14.65 2.33
N LEU A 163 -16.87 -15.17 2.83
CA LEU A 163 -15.75 -15.59 1.99
C LEU A 163 -16.10 -16.80 1.12
N LYS A 164 -16.88 -17.75 1.65
CA LYS A 164 -17.39 -18.87 0.86
C LYS A 164 -18.27 -18.40 -0.30
N GLY A 165 -19.22 -17.50 -0.03
CA GLY A 165 -20.09 -16.94 -1.06
C GLY A 165 -19.31 -16.22 -2.16
N ALA A 166 -18.33 -15.40 -1.79
CA ALA A 166 -17.45 -14.75 -2.78
C ALA A 166 -16.66 -15.77 -3.60
N ALA A 167 -16.13 -16.82 -2.98
CA ALA A 167 -15.38 -17.85 -3.68
C ALA A 167 -16.24 -18.63 -4.67
N ASP A 168 -17.49 -18.95 -4.32
CA ASP A 168 -18.42 -19.66 -5.19
C ASP A 168 -18.85 -18.77 -6.37
N GLU A 169 -19.12 -17.49 -6.13
CA GLU A 169 -19.42 -16.50 -7.16
C GLU A 169 -18.26 -16.33 -8.15
N ILE A 170 -17.03 -16.22 -7.64
CA ILE A 170 -15.83 -16.12 -8.49
C ILE A 170 -15.70 -17.36 -9.37
N LYS A 171 -15.82 -18.57 -8.80
CA LYS A 171 -15.71 -19.81 -9.58
C LYS A 171 -16.76 -19.90 -10.68
N ALA A 172 -18.00 -19.48 -10.40
CA ALA A 172 -19.08 -19.52 -11.37
C ALA A 172 -18.85 -18.54 -12.55
N ASN A 173 -18.18 -17.41 -12.32
CA ASN A 173 -17.88 -16.42 -13.35
C ASN A 173 -16.58 -16.70 -14.14
N LEU A 174 -15.74 -17.62 -13.67
CA LEU A 174 -14.51 -18.04 -14.35
C LEU A 174 -14.71 -19.26 -15.28
N GLN A 175 -15.91 -19.88 -15.27
CA GLN A 175 -16.31 -20.98 -16.15
C GLN A 175 -16.90 -20.44 -17.45
#